data_AF-A0A6G6PGW1-F1
#
_entry.id   AF-A0A6G6PGW1-F1
#
_cell.length_a   1.000
_cell.length_b   1.000
_cell.length_c   1.000
_cell.angle_alpha   90.00
_cell.angle_beta   90.00
_cell.angle_gamma   90.00
#
_symmetry.space_group_name_H-M   'P 1'
#
loop_
_entity.id
_entity.type
_entity.pdbx_description
1 polymer ?
#
loop_
_entity_poly.entity_id
_entity_poly.type
_entity_poly.pdbx_seq_one_letter_code
_entity_poly.pdbx_strand_id
1 'polypeptide(L)'
;MRKFILMSCLMTLLGITNSARALSTNEAEDLADLTAVFIYLKYDCGYSQIPDREIERAIVYFAKSNKWDLSNYNAEKMTVLNKESYSDLKGIPLTTEFKCQSLARDSLGLFAYVK
;
A
#
# COMPACT_ATOMS: atom_id res chain seq x y z
N MET A 1 -1.98 30.16 -39.79
CA MET A 1 -1.60 28.74 -39.64
C MET A 1 -1.01 28.38 -38.26
N ARG A 2 -0.14 29.22 -37.66
CA ARG A 2 0.50 28.93 -36.36
C ARG A 2 -0.46 28.75 -35.16
N LYS A 3 -1.59 29.47 -35.14
CA LYS A 3 -2.61 29.38 -34.07
C LYS A 3 -3.38 28.05 -34.06
N PHE A 4 -3.60 27.45 -35.24
CA PHE A 4 -4.31 26.16 -35.37
C PHE A 4 -3.44 24.98 -34.94
N ILE A 5 -2.13 25.05 -35.17
CA ILE A 5 -1.16 24.04 -34.69
C ILE A 5 -1.10 24.05 -33.16
N LEU A 6 -1.08 25.25 -32.55
CA LEU A 6 -1.07 25.41 -31.10
C LEU A 6 -2.37 24.89 -30.45
N MET A 7 -3.53 25.17 -31.05
CA MET A 7 -4.83 24.63 -30.62
C MET A 7 -4.93 23.12 -30.79
N SER A 8 -4.40 22.56 -31.88
CA SER A 8 -4.37 21.11 -32.12
C SER A 8 -3.45 20.39 -31.13
N CYS A 9 -2.27 20.93 -30.81
CA CYS A 9 -1.38 20.40 -29.77
C CYS A 9 -2.02 20.45 -28.37
N LEU A 10 -2.77 21.53 -28.06
CA LEU A 10 -3.41 21.67 -26.75
C LEU A 10 -4.54 20.65 -26.55
N MET A 11 -5.33 20.34 -27.59
CA MET A 11 -6.37 19.30 -27.52
C MET A 11 -5.80 17.88 -27.40
N THR A 12 -4.63 17.59 -28.00
CA THR A 12 -3.96 16.30 -27.78
C THR A 12 -3.39 16.15 -26.36
N LEU A 13 -3.01 17.25 -25.70
CA LEU A 13 -2.52 17.24 -24.32
C LEU A 13 -3.64 17.10 -23.27
N LEU A 14 -4.85 17.61 -23.56
CA LEU A 14 -6.01 17.51 -22.67
C LEU A 14 -6.74 16.15 -22.74
N GLY A 15 -6.49 15.35 -23.79
CA GLY A 15 -7.15 14.06 -24.00
C GLY A 15 -6.66 12.90 -23.12
N ILE A 16 -5.61 13.10 -22.32
CA ILE A 16 -4.96 12.04 -21.53
C ILE A 16 -4.77 12.46 -20.06
N THR A 17 -5.77 13.11 -19.44
CA THR A 17 -5.75 13.24 -17.97
C THR A 17 -6.32 11.97 -17.38
N ASN A 18 -5.47 11.04 -16.95
CA ASN A 18 -5.90 10.00 -16.01
C ASN A 18 -6.37 10.73 -14.75
N SER A 19 -7.68 10.70 -14.49
CA SER A 19 -8.22 11.24 -13.24
C SER A 19 -7.52 10.50 -12.10
N ALA A 20 -6.67 11.21 -11.33
CA ALA A 20 -6.16 10.67 -10.08
C ALA A 20 -7.38 10.39 -9.20
N ARG A 21 -7.73 9.12 -9.06
CA ARG A 21 -8.79 8.66 -8.18
C ARG A 21 -8.11 8.17 -6.93
N ALA A 22 -8.44 8.81 -5.81
CA ALA A 22 -8.07 8.37 -4.47
C ALA A 22 -8.36 6.87 -4.29
N LEU A 23 -7.68 6.22 -3.33
CA LEU A 23 -7.81 4.78 -3.08
C LEU A 23 -9.27 4.33 -3.13
N SER A 24 -9.54 3.38 -4.02
CA SER A 24 -10.76 2.59 -4.02
C SER A 24 -10.81 1.72 -2.76
N THR A 25 -11.99 1.17 -2.46
CA THR A 25 -12.16 0.29 -1.30
C THR A 25 -11.19 -0.89 -1.33
N ASN A 26 -11.03 -1.52 -2.50
CA ASN A 26 -10.19 -2.70 -2.67
C ASN A 26 -8.70 -2.35 -2.48
N GLU A 27 -8.25 -1.23 -3.04
CA GLU A 27 -6.85 -0.77 -2.87
C GLU A 27 -6.56 -0.39 -1.42
N ALA A 28 -7.55 0.18 -0.72
CA ALA A 28 -7.45 0.47 0.71
C ALA A 28 -7.37 -0.81 1.55
N GLU A 29 -8.16 -1.84 1.23
CA GLU A 29 -8.10 -3.17 1.86
C GLU A 29 -6.75 -3.84 1.62
N ASP A 30 -6.25 -3.85 0.37
CA ASP A 30 -4.94 -4.43 0.04
C ASP A 30 -3.79 -3.75 0.82
N LEU A 31 -3.84 -2.42 0.99
CA LEU A 31 -2.84 -1.70 1.80
C LEU A 31 -2.99 -2.01 3.30
N ALA A 32 -4.21 -2.17 3.79
CA ALA A 32 -4.47 -2.53 5.18
C ALA A 32 -3.98 -3.95 5.50
N ASP A 33 -4.20 -4.90 4.58
CA ASP A 33 -3.70 -6.27 4.69
C ASP A 33 -2.17 -6.31 4.70
N LEU A 34 -1.52 -5.58 3.77
CA LEU A 34 -0.07 -5.49 3.74
C LEU A 34 0.49 -4.83 5.01
N THR A 35 -0.20 -3.80 5.53
CA THR A 35 0.16 -3.15 6.80
C THR A 35 0.03 -4.14 7.96
N ALA A 36 -1.07 -4.89 8.03
CA ALA A 36 -1.30 -5.91 9.04
C ALA A 36 -0.21 -6.98 9.04
N VAL A 37 0.26 -7.41 7.86
CA VAL A 37 1.39 -8.35 7.73
C VAL A 37 2.65 -7.80 8.40
N PHE A 38 3.06 -6.56 8.10
CA PHE A 38 4.29 -6.00 8.68
C PHE A 38 4.17 -5.78 10.19
N ILE A 39 3.01 -5.34 10.66
CA ILE A 39 2.75 -5.16 12.09
C ILE A 39 2.75 -6.51 12.82
N TYR A 40 2.11 -7.54 12.26
CA TYR A 40 2.13 -8.90 12.81
C TYR A 40 3.55 -9.48 12.85
N LEU A 41 4.34 -9.29 11.78
CA LEU A 41 5.74 -9.71 11.76
C LEU A 41 6.54 -9.02 12.88
N LYS A 42 6.35 -7.72 13.06
CA LYS A 42 7.06 -6.93 14.06
C LYS A 42 6.72 -7.36 15.50
N TYR A 43 5.43 -7.49 15.83
CA TYR A 43 4.99 -7.66 17.21
C TYR A 43 4.71 -9.11 17.63
N ASP A 44 4.31 -9.97 16.70
CA ASP A 44 3.93 -11.37 17.01
C ASP A 44 4.96 -12.39 16.51
N CYS A 45 5.81 -12.02 15.54
CA CYS A 45 6.83 -12.92 14.95
C CYS A 45 8.28 -12.59 15.31
N GLY A 46 8.52 -11.58 16.14
CA GLY A 46 9.85 -11.24 16.65
C GLY A 46 10.72 -10.38 15.73
N TYR A 47 10.16 -9.79 14.66
CA TYR A 47 10.88 -8.84 13.79
C TYR A 47 10.86 -7.41 14.37
N SER A 48 11.12 -7.27 15.67
CA SER A 48 11.02 -6.00 16.41
C SER A 48 11.99 -4.92 15.91
N GLN A 49 13.07 -5.34 15.23
CA GLN A 49 14.06 -4.47 14.62
C GLN A 49 13.56 -3.69 13.40
N ILE A 50 12.43 -4.07 12.79
CA ILE A 50 11.85 -3.36 11.65
C ILE A 50 11.39 -1.97 12.12
N PRO A 51 11.96 -0.85 11.64
CA PRO A 51 11.53 0.49 12.03
C PRO A 51 10.16 0.85 11.44
N ASP A 52 9.32 1.57 12.18
CA ASP A 52 7.99 1.97 11.70
C ASP A 52 8.06 2.81 10.41
N ARG A 53 9.10 3.62 10.28
CA ARG A 53 9.38 4.41 9.07
C ARG A 53 9.64 3.54 7.85
N GLU A 54 10.27 2.37 8.02
CA GLU A 54 10.49 1.46 6.90
C GLU A 54 9.20 0.78 6.48
N ILE A 55 8.33 0.41 7.44
CA ILE A 55 6.99 -0.10 7.15
C ILE A 55 6.21 0.93 6.33
N GLU A 56 6.15 2.19 6.80
CA GLU A 56 5.48 3.28 6.09
C GLU A 56 6.01 3.46 4.66
N ARG A 57 7.34 3.47 4.50
CA ARG A 57 7.97 3.56 3.18
C ARG A 57 7.61 2.38 2.29
N ALA A 58 7.53 1.16 2.84
CA ALA A 58 7.20 -0.05 2.08
C ALA A 58 5.76 0.01 1.57
N ILE A 59 4.82 0.43 2.41
CA ILE A 59 3.41 0.65 2.01
C ILE A 59 3.31 1.73 0.91
N VAL A 60 3.98 2.87 1.09
CA VAL A 60 3.99 3.94 0.08
C VAL A 60 4.64 3.48 -1.23
N TYR A 61 5.73 2.72 -1.15
CA TYR A 61 6.39 2.15 -2.32
C TYR A 61 5.49 1.16 -3.07
N PHE A 62 4.81 0.27 -2.35
CA PHE A 62 3.88 -0.70 -2.92
C PHE A 62 2.73 -0.01 -3.67
N ALA A 63 2.08 0.96 -3.03
CA ALA A 63 1.00 1.73 -3.65
C ALA A 63 1.48 2.48 -4.91
N LYS A 64 2.64 3.13 -4.85
CA LYS A 64 3.22 3.85 -6.00
C LYS A 64 3.60 2.91 -7.13
N SER A 65 4.12 1.72 -6.83
CA SER A 65 4.44 0.69 -7.82
C SER A 65 3.19 0.20 -8.56
N ASN A 66 2.06 0.18 -7.86
CA ASN A 66 0.73 -0.12 -8.44
C ASN A 66 0.01 1.11 -9.03
N LYS A 67 0.64 2.30 -9.00
CA LYS A 67 0.08 3.58 -9.49
C LYS A 67 -1.20 4.01 -8.76
N TRP A 68 -1.36 3.64 -7.49
CA TRP A 68 -2.48 4.04 -6.66
C TRP A 68 -2.30 5.46 -6.12
N ASP A 69 -3.41 6.21 -6.02
CA ASP A 69 -3.41 7.56 -5.45
C ASP A 69 -3.67 7.51 -3.94
N LEU A 70 -2.65 7.91 -3.17
CA LEU A 70 -2.68 7.94 -1.71
C LEU A 70 -3.31 9.21 -1.11
N SER A 71 -3.98 10.05 -1.90
CA SER A 71 -4.57 11.32 -1.45
C SER A 71 -5.54 11.18 -0.26
N ASN A 72 -6.20 10.03 -0.10
CA ASN A 72 -7.08 9.70 1.03
C ASN A 72 -6.50 8.66 2.01
N TYR A 73 -5.21 8.31 1.91
CA TYR A 73 -4.61 7.27 2.75
C TYR A 73 -4.64 7.61 4.25
N ASN A 74 -4.54 8.89 4.61
CA ASN A 74 -4.60 9.34 6.00
C ASN A 74 -6.03 9.49 6.55
N ALA A 75 -7.05 8.99 5.84
CA ALA A 75 -8.43 9.06 6.29
C ALA A 75 -8.70 8.11 7.47
N GLU A 76 -9.68 8.46 8.31
CA GLU A 76 -10.14 7.63 9.44
C GLU A 76 -10.48 6.20 9.00
N LYS A 77 -11.04 6.03 7.80
CA LYS A 77 -11.34 4.73 7.20
C LYS A 77 -10.12 3.81 7.14
N MET A 78 -8.93 4.32 6.79
CA MET A 78 -7.72 3.50 6.75
C MET A 78 -7.27 3.06 8.15
N THR A 79 -7.51 3.88 9.18
CA THR A 79 -7.19 3.50 10.56
C THR A 79 -8.07 2.34 11.04
N VAL A 80 -9.34 2.34 10.64
CA VAL A 80 -10.28 1.24 10.93
C VAL A 80 -9.85 -0.03 10.19
N LEU A 81 -9.65 0.05 8.86
CA LEU A 81 -9.21 -1.08 8.04
C LEU A 81 -7.91 -1.71 8.57
N ASN A 82 -6.91 -0.91 8.91
CA ASN A 82 -5.64 -1.42 9.45
C ASN A 82 -5.83 -2.24 10.74
N LYS A 83 -6.78 -1.85 11.61
CA LYS A 83 -7.07 -2.58 12.84
C LYS A 83 -7.85 -3.86 12.56
N GLU A 84 -8.82 -3.80 11.65
CA GLU A 84 -9.63 -4.94 11.23
C GLU A 84 -8.74 -6.01 10.56
N SER A 85 -7.96 -5.66 9.53
CA SER A 85 -7.03 -6.59 8.86
C SER A 85 -6.04 -7.24 9.83
N TYR A 86 -5.52 -6.49 10.81
CA TYR A 86 -4.63 -7.06 11.83
C TYR A 86 -5.36 -8.04 12.77
N SER A 87 -6.57 -7.69 13.20
CA SER A 87 -7.41 -8.59 14.01
C SER A 87 -7.76 -9.87 13.25
N ASP A 88 -8.13 -9.75 11.97
CA ASP A 88 -8.49 -10.86 11.11
C ASP A 88 -7.29 -11.79 10.91
N LEU A 89 -6.12 -11.26 10.54
CA LEU A 89 -4.87 -12.01 10.41
C LEU A 89 -4.51 -12.77 11.70
N LYS A 90 -4.69 -12.11 12.86
CA LYS A 90 -4.43 -12.74 14.16
C LYS A 90 -5.41 -13.87 14.44
N GLY A 91 -6.67 -13.71 14.05
CA GLY A 91 -7.76 -14.67 14.21
C GLY A 91 -7.70 -15.90 13.29
N ILE A 92 -6.91 -15.88 12.20
CA ILE A 92 -6.75 -17.04 11.32
C ILE A 92 -6.26 -18.26 12.12
N PRO A 93 -6.97 -19.42 12.07
CA PRO A 93 -6.71 -20.61 12.89
C PRO A 93 -5.55 -21.46 12.34
N LEU A 94 -4.38 -20.82 12.19
CA LEU A 94 -3.11 -21.44 11.84
C LEU A 94 -2.12 -21.20 12.96
N THR A 95 -1.11 -22.07 13.07
CA THR A 95 -0.07 -21.89 14.09
C THR A 95 0.69 -20.58 13.86
N THR A 96 1.09 -19.92 14.95
CA THR A 96 1.89 -18.69 14.86
C THR A 96 3.16 -18.90 14.04
N GLU A 97 3.85 -20.03 14.25
CA GLU A 97 5.05 -20.39 13.49
C GLU A 97 4.79 -20.42 11.97
N PHE A 98 3.72 -21.09 11.54
CA PHE A 98 3.37 -21.17 10.12
C PHE A 98 3.04 -19.80 9.54
N LYS A 99 2.26 -18.98 10.27
CA LYS A 99 1.94 -17.60 9.86
C LYS A 99 3.22 -16.78 9.72
N CYS A 100 4.07 -16.78 10.74
CA CYS A 100 5.32 -16.02 10.74
C CYS A 100 6.26 -16.44 9.62
N GLN A 101 6.44 -17.74 9.39
CA GLN A 101 7.31 -18.24 8.33
C GLN A 101 6.77 -17.86 6.94
N SER A 102 5.47 -18.06 6.70
CA SER A 102 4.85 -17.77 5.40
C SER A 102 4.86 -16.27 5.10
N LEU A 103 4.41 -15.45 6.05
CA LEU A 103 4.39 -13.99 5.92
C LEU A 103 5.79 -13.42 5.72
N ALA A 104 6.78 -13.88 6.48
CA ALA A 104 8.15 -13.39 6.37
C ALA A 104 8.75 -13.71 5.00
N ARG A 105 8.57 -14.94 4.52
CA ARG A 105 9.03 -15.39 3.20
C ARG A 105 8.46 -14.52 2.08
N ASP A 106 7.17 -14.20 2.17
CA ASP A 106 6.44 -13.62 1.05
C ASP A 106 6.47 -12.07 1.05
N SER A 107 6.72 -11.42 2.20
CA SER A 107 6.60 -9.96 2.33
C SER A 107 7.91 -9.20 2.59
N LEU A 108 8.92 -9.79 3.26
CA LEU A 108 10.10 -9.04 3.68
C LEU A 108 10.98 -8.56 2.51
N GLY A 109 10.85 -9.19 1.33
CA GLY A 109 11.54 -8.76 0.13
C GLY A 109 11.18 -7.32 -0.30
N LEU A 110 10.03 -6.79 0.13
CA LEU A 110 9.63 -5.41 -0.17
C LEU A 110 10.58 -4.38 0.46
N PHE A 111 11.21 -4.72 1.60
CA PHE A 111 12.14 -3.81 2.28
C PHE A 111 13.42 -3.55 1.48
N ALA A 112 13.76 -4.40 0.50
CA ALA A 112 14.91 -4.17 -0.38
C ALA A 112 14.78 -2.90 -1.25
N TYR A 113 13.55 -2.40 -1.44
CA TYR A 113 13.23 -1.24 -2.29
C TYR A 113 13.06 0.06 -1.51
N VAL A 114 13.11 0.01 -0.18
CA VAL A 114 12.98 1.19 0.68
C VAL A 114 14.31 1.49 1.36
N LYS A 115 14.89 2.65 1.04
CA LYS A 115 16.12 3.17 1.63
C LYS A 115 15.89 4.59 2.15
#